data_AF-A0A934HUM4-F1
#
_entry.id   AF-A0A934HUM4-F1
#
_cell.length_a   1.000
_cell.length_b   1.000
_cell.length_c   1.000
_cell.angle_alpha   90.00
_cell.angle_beta   90.00
_cell.angle_gamma   90.00
#
_symmetry.space_group_name_H-M   'P 1'
#
loop_
_entity.id
_entity.type
_entity.pdbx_description
1 polymer ?
#
loop_
_entity_poly.entity_id
_entity_poly.type
_entity_poly.pdbx_seq_one_letter_code
_entity_poly.pdbx_strand_id
1 'polypeptide(L)'
;MSKFAVDPGHGCYLDTGAEGHLNEQNCALDIANRVINKLQMLGHQAWNARPSSASSVTNSLQQRCDSATNADYLISMHLNEVKYLHRRKKVDNICKK
;
A
#
# COMPACT_ATOMS: atom_id res chain seq x y z
N MET A 1 -4.32 -14.16 21.40
CA MET A 1 -5.06 -13.96 20.14
C MET A 1 -5.00 -12.48 19.81
N SER A 2 -4.42 -12.08 18.68
CA SER A 2 -4.23 -10.66 18.33
C SER A 2 -5.15 -10.23 17.19
N LYS A 3 -5.42 -8.93 17.12
CA LYS A 3 -6.29 -8.25 16.16
C LYS A 3 -5.46 -7.33 15.26
N PHE A 4 -5.55 -7.53 13.95
CA PHE A 4 -4.81 -6.80 12.94
C PHE A 4 -5.75 -6.05 11.99
N ALA A 5 -5.67 -4.73 11.97
CA ALA A 5 -6.21 -3.93 10.89
C ALA A 5 -5.15 -3.82 9.79
N VAL A 6 -5.43 -4.38 8.61
CA VAL A 6 -4.51 -4.33 7.47
C VAL A 6 -5.04 -3.30 6.49
N ASP A 7 -4.27 -2.24 6.29
CA ASP A 7 -4.63 -1.06 5.52
C ASP A 7 -3.86 -1.03 4.18
N PRO A 8 -4.43 -1.54 3.08
CA PRO A 8 -3.85 -1.35 1.75
C PRO A 8 -4.03 0.11 1.35
N GLY A 9 -2.92 0.83 1.15
CA GLY A 9 -2.92 2.24 0.75
C GLY A 9 -3.77 2.51 -0.50
N HIS A 10 -4.17 3.78 -0.67
CA HIS A 10 -4.87 4.28 -1.87
C HIS A 10 -6.22 3.59 -2.13
N GLY A 11 -6.78 3.74 -3.34
CA GLY A 11 -8.05 3.10 -3.74
C GLY A 11 -9.29 3.98 -3.54
N CYS A 12 -9.11 5.30 -3.47
CA CYS A 12 -10.18 6.28 -3.51
C CYS A 12 -9.93 7.23 -4.69
N TYR A 13 -10.72 7.15 -5.77
CA TYR A 13 -10.52 8.01 -6.95
C TYR A 13 -10.30 9.50 -6.58
N LEU A 14 -9.28 10.21 -7.05
CA LEU A 14 -8.19 9.89 -8.01
C LEU A 14 -6.90 9.31 -7.38
N ASP A 15 -6.94 8.93 -6.11
CA ASP A 15 -5.78 8.43 -5.35
C ASP A 15 -5.45 6.98 -5.69
N THR A 16 -4.52 6.80 -6.64
CA THR A 16 -4.01 5.50 -7.10
C THR A 16 -2.63 5.14 -6.53
N GLY A 17 -1.95 6.11 -5.92
CA GLY A 17 -0.58 5.99 -5.43
C GLY A 17 0.47 6.08 -6.54
N ALA A 18 1.62 5.45 -6.30
CA ALA A 18 2.70 5.34 -7.28
C ALA A 18 2.26 4.55 -8.52
N GLU A 19 2.64 5.07 -9.69
CA GLU A 19 2.36 4.47 -10.98
C GLU A 19 3.62 4.31 -11.82
N GLY A 20 3.90 3.08 -12.26
CA GLY A 20 5.05 2.75 -13.11
C GLY A 20 4.82 1.44 -13.85
N HIS A 21 5.75 0.49 -13.71
CA HIS A 21 5.56 -0.87 -14.24
C HIS A 21 4.39 -1.60 -13.55
N LEU A 22 4.15 -1.26 -12.28
CA LEU A 22 3.04 -1.73 -11.47
C LEU A 22 2.28 -0.51 -10.92
N ASN A 23 1.07 -0.75 -10.42
CA ASN A 23 0.21 0.26 -9.81
C ASN A 23 0.08 -0.04 -8.31
N GLU A 24 0.40 0.94 -7.46
CA GLU A 24 0.49 0.77 -6.01
C GLU A 24 -0.80 0.26 -5.39
N GLN A 25 -1.95 0.89 -5.65
CA GLN A 25 -3.23 0.48 -5.04
C GLN A 25 -3.59 -1.00 -5.30
N ASN A 26 -3.22 -1.53 -6.47
CA ASN A 26 -3.52 -2.90 -6.85
C ASN A 26 -2.56 -3.88 -6.16
N CYS A 27 -1.27 -3.56 -6.14
CA CYS A 27 -0.25 -4.36 -5.46
C CYS A 27 -0.45 -4.37 -3.94
N ALA A 28 -0.71 -3.22 -3.33
CA ALA A 28 -0.98 -3.11 -1.90
C ALA A 28 -2.20 -3.95 -1.49
N LEU A 29 -3.28 -3.93 -2.29
CA LEU A 29 -4.46 -4.76 -2.04
C LEU A 29 -4.15 -6.26 -2.14
N ASP A 30 -3.42 -6.70 -3.17
CA ASP A 30 -3.07 -8.11 -3.33
C ASP A 30 -2.22 -8.61 -2.16
N ILE A 31 -1.21 -7.84 -1.75
CA ILE A 31 -0.35 -8.16 -0.60
C ILE A 31 -1.18 -8.20 0.68
N ALA A 32 -2.04 -7.20 0.92
CA ALA A 32 -2.91 -7.14 2.09
C ALA A 32 -3.80 -8.38 2.21
N ASN A 33 -4.45 -8.80 1.12
CA ASN A 33 -5.30 -9.99 1.11
C ASN A 33 -4.50 -11.26 1.48
N ARG A 34 -3.28 -11.41 0.96
CA ARG A 34 -2.40 -12.55 1.30
C ARG A 34 -1.99 -12.53 2.78
N VAL A 35 -1.68 -11.36 3.32
CA VAL A 35 -1.30 -11.19 4.74
C VAL A 35 -2.48 -11.49 5.65
N ILE A 36 -3.66 -10.94 5.35
CA ILE A 36 -4.90 -11.21 6.10
C ILE A 36 -5.17 -12.72 6.14
N ASN A 37 -5.14 -13.40 4.99
CA ASN A 37 -5.37 -14.84 4.93
C ASN A 37 -4.36 -15.62 5.79
N LYS A 38 -3.08 -15.26 5.75
CA LYS A 38 -2.04 -15.91 6.56
C LYS A 38 -2.23 -15.67 8.06
N LEU A 39 -2.57 -14.44 8.46
CA LEU A 39 -2.84 -14.10 9.87
C LEU A 39 -4.04 -14.88 10.40
N GLN A 40 -5.11 -14.97 9.61
CA GLN A 40 -6.31 -15.76 9.94
C GLN A 40 -5.99 -17.26 10.06
N MET A 41 -5.15 -17.81 9.17
CA MET A 41 -4.70 -19.22 9.25
C MET A 41 -3.88 -19.51 10.51
N LEU A 42 -3.15 -18.53 11.04
CA LEU A 42 -2.41 -18.63 12.31
C LEU A 42 -3.32 -18.45 13.54
N GLY A 43 -4.62 -18.27 13.31
CA GLY A 43 -5.65 -18.10 14.34
C GLY A 43 -6.02 -16.65 14.62
N HIS A 44 -5.23 -15.66 14.19
CA HIS A 44 -5.46 -14.25 14.51
C HIS A 44 -6.74 -13.67 13.87
N GLN A 45 -7.27 -12.60 14.45
CA GLN A 45 -8.27 -11.78 13.78
C GLN A 45 -7.55 -10.78 12.88
N ALA A 46 -7.87 -10.78 11.59
CA ALA A 46 -7.33 -9.80 10.65
C ALA A 46 -8.42 -9.39 9.66
N TRP A 47 -8.48 -8.10 9.32
CA TRP A 47 -9.43 -7.55 8.36
C TRP A 47 -8.80 -6.45 7.51
N ASN A 48 -9.43 -6.18 6.36
CA ASN A 48 -9.07 -5.07 5.49
C ASN A 48 -9.70 -3.77 6.04
N ALA A 49 -8.87 -2.80 6.38
CA ALA A 49 -9.29 -1.51 6.91
C ALA A 49 -9.70 -0.50 5.82
N ARG A 50 -9.39 -0.78 4.55
CA ARG A 50 -9.77 0.08 3.43
C ARG A 50 -11.28 0.00 3.16
N PRO A 51 -12.01 1.13 3.11
CA PRO A 51 -13.42 1.12 2.78
C PRO A 51 -13.65 0.75 1.30
N SER A 52 -14.79 0.16 0.98
CA SER A 52 -15.19 -0.13 -0.41
C SER A 52 -15.48 1.13 -1.24
N SER A 53 -15.80 2.24 -0.58
CA SER A 53 -16.05 3.54 -1.19
C SER A 53 -15.76 4.69 -0.21
N ALA A 54 -15.42 5.85 -0.75
CA ALA A 54 -15.23 7.08 0.02
C ALA A 54 -15.54 8.29 -0.87
N SER A 55 -15.99 9.39 -0.27
CA SER A 55 -16.31 10.63 -1.00
C SER A 55 -15.10 11.53 -1.25
N SER A 56 -14.00 11.30 -0.54
CA SER A 56 -12.74 12.02 -0.68
C SER A 56 -11.60 11.24 -0.03
N VAL A 57 -10.35 11.63 -0.30
CA VAL A 57 -9.16 11.06 0.36
C VAL A 57 -9.24 11.23 1.88
N THR A 58 -9.64 12.40 2.37
CA THR A 58 -9.82 12.65 3.81
C THR A 58 -10.90 11.75 4.41
N ASN A 59 -12.03 11.57 3.72
CA ASN A 59 -13.07 10.66 4.16
C ASN A 59 -12.62 9.19 4.14
N SER A 60 -11.80 8.78 3.17
CA SER A 60 -11.18 7.46 3.14
C SER A 60 -10.23 7.24 4.33
N LEU A 61 -9.38 8.24 4.61
CA LEU A 61 -8.44 8.19 5.73
C LEU A 61 -9.16 8.04 7.07
N GLN A 62 -10.21 8.84 7.30
CA GLN A 62 -10.99 8.75 8.54
C GLN A 62 -11.62 7.36 8.73
N GLN A 63 -12.23 6.81 7.68
CA GLN A 63 -12.84 5.47 7.76
C GLN A 63 -11.82 4.37 8.08
N ARG A 64 -10.59 4.48 7.58
CA ARG A 64 -9.50 3.54 7.90
C ARG A 64 -9.11 3.63 9.37
N CYS A 65 -8.96 4.84 9.90
CA CYS A 65 -8.70 5.07 11.32
C CYS A 65 -9.82 4.49 12.18
N ASP A 66 -11.08 4.76 11.83
CA ASP A 66 -12.25 4.27 12.56
C ASP A 66 -12.28 2.73 12.55
N SER A 67 -12.03 2.10 11.40
CA SER A 67 -11.93 0.64 11.24
C SER A 67 -10.83 0.01 12.10
N ALA A 68 -9.72 0.73 12.31
CA ALA A 68 -8.56 0.24 13.05
C ALA A 68 -8.66 0.44 14.57
N THR A 69 -9.66 1.16 15.08
CA THR A 69 -9.78 1.56 16.50
C THR A 69 -9.69 0.40 17.49
N ASN A 70 -10.18 -0.78 17.11
CA ASN A 70 -10.22 -1.97 17.97
C ASN A 70 -9.09 -2.97 17.67
N ALA A 71 -8.11 -2.62 16.85
CA ALA A 71 -6.97 -3.46 16.52
C ALA A 71 -5.86 -3.33 17.56
N ASP A 72 -5.11 -4.42 17.79
CA ASP A 72 -3.86 -4.38 18.54
C ASP A 72 -2.74 -3.80 17.66
N TYR A 73 -2.81 -4.04 16.36
CA TYR A 73 -1.85 -3.59 15.36
C TYR A 73 -2.56 -3.03 14.11
N LEU A 74 -2.09 -1.88 13.66
CA LEU A 74 -2.38 -1.34 12.32
C LEU A 74 -1.17 -1.58 11.42
N ILE A 75 -1.38 -2.22 10.28
CA ILE A 75 -0.36 -2.45 9.25
C ILE A 75 -0.78 -1.71 7.99
N SER A 76 -0.18 -0.54 7.75
CA SER A 76 -0.40 0.21 6.50
C SER A 76 0.62 -0.19 5.44
N MET A 77 0.13 -0.56 4.26
CA MET A 77 0.94 -1.13 3.17
C MET A 77 0.97 -0.17 1.98
N HIS A 78 2.19 0.23 1.63
CA HIS A 78 2.49 1.16 0.54
C HIS A 78 3.68 0.67 -0.28
N LEU A 79 3.74 1.07 -1.55
CA LEU A 79 4.88 0.83 -2.44
C LEU A 79 5.56 2.16 -2.72
N ASN A 80 6.83 2.26 -2.32
CA ASN A 80 7.58 3.49 -2.50
C ASN A 80 7.90 3.76 -3.98
N GLU A 81 7.85 5.02 -4.38
CA GLU A 81 8.34 5.50 -5.67
C GLU A 81 9.45 6.51 -5.47
N VAL A 82 10.49 6.42 -6.29
CA VAL A 82 11.51 7.46 -6.39
C VAL A 82 11.80 7.75 -7.86
N LYS A 83 11.77 9.04 -8.22
CA LYS A 83 12.22 9.48 -9.53
C LYS A 83 13.73 9.58 -9.54
N TYR A 84 14.39 8.62 -10.17
CA TYR A 84 15.80 8.77 -10.51
C TYR A 84 15.94 9.77 -11.65
N LEU A 85 16.34 11.00 -11.32
CA LEU A 85 16.88 11.94 -12.30
C LEU A 85 18.09 11.25 -12.97
N HIS A 86 17.95 10.93 -14.25
CA HIS A 86 19.04 10.43 -15.08
C HIS A 86 20.21 11.43 -15.07
N ARG A 87 21.14 11.30 -14.11
CA ARG A 87 22.52 11.75 -14.32
C ARG A 87 23.16 10.76 -15.28
N ARG A 88 22.81 10.81 -16.57
CA ARG A 88 23.71 10.36 -17.64
C ARG A 88 24.89 11.33 -17.69
N LYS A 89 25.78 11.29 -16.69
CA LYS A 89 27.12 11.85 -16.88
C LYS A 89 27.92 10.79 -17.62
N LYS A 90 28.04 11.01 -18.94
CA LYS A 90 29.13 10.56 -19.84
C LYS A 90 30.00 9.42 -19.26
N VAL A 91 29.72 8.18 -19.62
CA VAL A 91 30.73 7.09 -19.55
C VAL A 91 30.90 6.38 -20.90
N ASP A 92 30.34 6.91 -21.99
CA ASP A 92 30.41 6.26 -23.31
C ASP A 92 31.61 6.68 -24.18
N ASN A 93 32.64 7.33 -23.63
CA ASN A 93 33.81 7.78 -24.41
C ASN A 93 35.19 7.33 -23.88
N ILE A 94 35.27 6.34 -22.99
CA ILE A 94 36.57 5.80 -22.52
C ILE A 94 37.00 4.53 -23.27
N CYS A 95 36.14 3.92 -24.08
CA CYS A 95 36.48 2.70 -24.82
C CYS A 95 36.20 2.80 -26.33
N LYS A 96 36.57 3.93 -26.95
CA LYS A 96 36.88 3.94 -28.39
C LYS A 96 38.39 3.82 -28.51
N LYS A 97 38.82 2.56 -28.70
CA LYS A 97 40.14 2.19 -29.23
C LYS A 97 40.38 2.85 -30.58
#